data_AF-A0A7X8DP58-F1
#
_entry.id   AF-A0A7X8DP58-F1
#
_cell.length_a   1.000
_cell.length_b   1.000
_cell.length_c   1.000
_cell.angle_alpha   90.00
_cell.angle_beta   90.00
_cell.angle_gamma   90.00
#
_symmetry.space_group_name_H-M   'P 1'
#
loop_
_entity.id
_entity.type
_entity.pdbx_description
1 polymer ?
#
loop_
_entity_poly.entity_id
_entity_poly.type
_entity_poly.pdbx_seq_one_letter_code
_entity_poly.pdbx_strand_id
1 'polypeptide(L)'
;MKRNIIRIAFLFSLLIMLFSCNNKTERLHKKIEKTITEYLSKDLNHEDRIDSIQILQVDSLSDYHFTKLIIDQAINNRIDELSFLCSYLTNTEDIEELELRGKYESEINMLIDRSMHYEKQLRTTDLDSSNFKYFFVTTIVFTSKDNVSNQEYYGFPITTDFEIREINEVIF
;
A
#
# COMPACT_ATOMS: atom_id res chain seq x y z
N MET A 1 -17.57 -48.53 -19.92
CA MET A 1 -16.37 -47.81 -20.44
C MET A 1 -16.58 -46.31 -20.65
N LYS A 2 -17.55 -45.85 -21.45
CA LYS A 2 -17.73 -44.40 -21.77
C LYS A 2 -17.84 -43.47 -20.55
N ARG A 3 -18.51 -43.91 -19.47
CA ARG A 3 -18.72 -43.12 -18.24
C ARG A 3 -17.44 -42.89 -17.42
N ASN A 4 -16.43 -43.77 -17.53
CA ASN A 4 -15.14 -43.60 -16.84
C ASN A 4 -14.20 -42.67 -17.63
N ILE A 5 -14.28 -42.69 -18.96
CA ILE A 5 -13.50 -41.78 -19.83
C ILE A 5 -13.93 -40.32 -19.62
N ILE A 6 -15.23 -40.07 -19.49
CA ILE A 6 -15.76 -38.71 -19.19
C ILE A 6 -15.28 -38.21 -17.82
N ARG A 7 -15.26 -39.08 -16.79
CA ARG A 7 -14.75 -38.73 -15.45
C ARG A 7 -13.25 -38.41 -15.46
N ILE A 8 -12.45 -39.17 -16.21
CA ILE A 8 -11.01 -38.94 -16.36
C ILE A 8 -10.74 -37.64 -17.11
N ALA A 9 -11.48 -37.35 -18.19
CA ALA A 9 -11.36 -36.10 -18.93
C ALA A 9 -11.72 -34.87 -18.06
N PHE A 10 -12.77 -34.98 -17.24
CA PHE A 10 -13.15 -33.92 -16.29
C PHE A 10 -12.05 -33.69 -15.23
N LEU A 11 -11.53 -34.75 -14.61
CA LEU A 11 -10.42 -34.67 -13.65
C LEU A 11 -9.16 -34.06 -14.27
N PHE A 12 -8.83 -34.43 -15.50
CA PHE A 12 -7.68 -33.88 -16.23
C PHE A 12 -7.87 -32.39 -16.54
N SER A 13 -9.09 -31.97 -16.93
CA SER A 13 -9.41 -30.56 -17.15
C SER A 13 -9.33 -29.72 -15.86
N LEU A 14 -9.76 -30.28 -14.73
CA LEU A 14 -9.64 -29.67 -13.41
C LEU A 14 -8.16 -29.51 -13.02
N LEU A 15 -7.35 -30.54 -13.26
CA LEU A 15 -5.91 -30.50 -12.99
C LEU A 15 -5.22 -29.39 -13.80
N ILE A 16 -5.52 -29.29 -15.10
CA ILE A 16 -4.94 -28.25 -15.98
C ILE A 16 -5.35 -26.86 -15.51
N MET A 17 -6.61 -26.66 -15.07
CA MET A 17 -7.04 -25.38 -14.52
C MET A 17 -6.28 -25.01 -13.24
N LEU A 18 -6.06 -25.97 -12.33
CA LEU A 18 -5.27 -25.73 -11.11
C LEU A 18 -3.82 -25.35 -11.41
N PHE A 19 -3.17 -26.05 -12.35
CA PHE A 19 -1.81 -25.70 -12.79
C PHE A 19 -1.73 -24.32 -13.47
N SER A 20 -2.74 -23.96 -14.26
CA SER A 20 -2.81 -22.64 -14.90
C SER A 20 -3.01 -21.51 -13.87
N CYS A 21 -3.84 -21.72 -12.85
CA CYS A 21 -4.03 -20.73 -11.79
C CYS A 21 -2.76 -20.51 -10.98
N ASN A 22 -2.07 -21.58 -10.56
CA ASN A 22 -0.82 -21.48 -9.80
C ASN A 22 0.25 -20.71 -10.56
N ASN A 23 0.41 -20.96 -11.87
CA ASN A 23 1.39 -20.27 -12.70
C ASN A 23 1.07 -18.77 -12.85
N LYS A 24 -0.21 -18.38 -12.92
CA LYS A 24 -0.60 -16.96 -12.97
C LYS A 24 -0.30 -16.25 -11.64
N THR A 25 -0.64 -16.88 -10.52
CA THR A 25 -0.37 -16.31 -9.18
C THR A 25 1.12 -16.18 -8.93
N GLU A 26 1.92 -17.20 -9.28
CA GLU A 26 3.38 -17.15 -9.12
C GLU A 26 4.00 -16.04 -9.97
N ARG A 27 3.54 -15.85 -11.22
CA ARG A 27 3.98 -14.75 -12.08
C ARG A 27 3.62 -13.38 -11.50
N LEU A 28 2.41 -13.25 -10.93
CA LEU A 28 1.98 -12.02 -10.28
C LEU A 28 2.88 -11.71 -9.08
N HIS A 29 3.10 -12.69 -8.20
CA HIS A 29 3.96 -12.55 -7.03
C HIS A 29 5.39 -12.14 -7.42
N LYS A 30 5.99 -12.80 -8.42
CA LYS A 30 7.33 -12.43 -8.91
C LYS A 30 7.41 -11.00 -9.46
N LYS A 31 6.36 -10.53 -10.13
CA LYS A 31 6.31 -9.14 -10.61
C LYS A 31 6.18 -8.16 -9.45
N ILE A 32 5.31 -8.45 -8.48
CA ILE A 32 5.13 -7.63 -7.27
C ILE A 32 6.46 -7.55 -6.49
N GLU A 33 7.07 -8.70 -6.20
CA GLU A 33 8.34 -8.80 -5.49
C GLU A 33 9.44 -7.99 -6.19
N LYS A 34 9.56 -8.15 -7.51
CA LYS A 34 10.50 -7.35 -8.31
C LYS A 34 10.24 -5.85 -8.18
N THR A 35 8.98 -5.44 -8.28
CA THR A 35 8.57 -4.02 -8.18
C THR A 35 8.95 -3.43 -6.83
N ILE A 36 8.66 -4.14 -5.74
CA ILE A 36 8.98 -3.69 -4.38
C ILE A 36 10.49 -3.63 -4.18
N THR A 37 11.24 -4.66 -4.62
CA THR A 37 12.71 -4.66 -4.53
C THR A 37 13.31 -3.48 -5.29
N GLU A 38 12.87 -3.22 -6.52
CA GLU A 38 13.35 -2.09 -7.34
C GLU A 38 13.02 -0.74 -6.70
N TYR A 39 11.85 -0.60 -6.09
CA TYR A 39 11.47 0.61 -5.36
C TYR A 39 12.35 0.84 -4.13
N LEU A 40 12.43 -0.15 -3.23
CA LEU A 40 13.20 -0.03 -1.99
C LEU A 40 14.71 0.15 -2.25
N SER A 41 15.24 -0.45 -3.31
CA SER A 41 16.66 -0.34 -3.65
C SER A 41 17.10 1.07 -4.04
N LYS A 42 16.16 1.98 -4.34
CA LYS A 42 16.49 3.39 -4.63
C LYS A 42 16.95 4.15 -3.39
N ASP A 43 16.47 3.74 -2.22
CA ASP A 43 16.68 4.45 -0.95
C ASP A 43 17.64 3.72 0.00
N LEU A 44 18.15 2.55 -0.38
CA LEU A 44 19.14 1.82 0.42
C LEU A 44 20.48 2.55 0.40
N ASN A 45 21.07 2.73 1.58
CA ASN A 45 22.47 3.14 1.67
C ASN A 45 23.38 2.01 1.16
N HIS A 46 24.63 2.34 0.80
CA HIS A 46 25.60 1.38 0.24
C HIS A 46 25.84 0.13 1.11
N GLU A 47 25.51 0.16 2.40
CA GLU A 47 25.73 -0.92 3.37
C GLU A 47 24.45 -1.71 3.69
N ASP A 48 23.29 -1.21 3.27
CA ASP A 48 21.99 -1.82 3.53
C ASP A 48 21.65 -2.78 2.37
N ARG A 49 21.23 -4.00 2.68
CA ARG A 49 20.77 -4.97 1.66
C ARG A 49 19.39 -5.52 1.98
N ILE A 50 18.58 -5.74 0.95
CA ILE A 50 17.35 -6.53 1.06
C ILE A 50 17.73 -8.01 0.93
N ASP A 51 17.53 -8.78 1.99
CA ASP A 51 17.79 -10.22 2.00
C ASP A 51 16.63 -11.00 1.36
N SER A 52 15.38 -10.64 1.69
CA SER A 52 14.19 -11.24 1.08
C SER A 52 12.95 -10.40 1.32
N ILE A 53 11.92 -10.60 0.49
CA ILE A 53 10.59 -10.01 0.64
C ILE A 53 9.56 -11.13 0.70
N GLN A 54 8.81 -11.19 1.80
CA GLN A 54 7.70 -12.11 1.96
C GLN A 54 6.38 -11.38 1.71
N ILE A 55 5.68 -11.73 0.64
CA ILE A 55 4.32 -11.26 0.38
C ILE A 55 3.36 -12.01 1.30
N LEU A 56 2.66 -11.28 2.17
CA LEU A 56 1.65 -11.83 3.07
C LEU A 56 0.28 -11.86 2.41
N GLN A 57 -0.10 -10.76 1.75
CA GLN A 57 -1.43 -10.58 1.15
C GLN A 57 -1.35 -9.65 -0.05
N VAL A 58 -2.21 -9.91 -1.03
CA VAL A 58 -2.42 -9.07 -2.21
C VAL A 58 -3.92 -8.82 -2.35
N ASP A 59 -4.36 -7.62 -2.00
CA ASP A 59 -5.75 -7.21 -2.12
C ASP A 59 -5.98 -6.44 -3.41
N SER A 60 -7.09 -6.74 -4.09
CA SER A 60 -7.46 -6.06 -5.32
C SER A 60 -8.42 -4.91 -5.03
N LEU A 61 -7.98 -3.66 -5.18
CA LEU A 61 -8.76 -2.46 -4.89
C LEU A 61 -9.16 -1.69 -6.16
N SER A 62 -10.40 -1.19 -6.19
CA SER A 62 -10.84 -0.15 -7.12
C SER A 62 -10.53 1.26 -6.58
N ASP A 63 -10.73 2.30 -7.39
CA ASP A 63 -10.50 3.70 -6.96
C ASP A 63 -11.28 4.02 -5.67
N TYR A 64 -12.55 3.59 -5.60
CA TYR A 64 -13.38 3.79 -4.42
C TYR A 64 -12.77 3.15 -3.17
N HIS A 65 -12.38 1.88 -3.24
CA HIS A 65 -11.85 1.15 -2.08
C HIS A 65 -10.45 1.64 -1.69
N PHE A 66 -9.63 2.02 -2.68
CA PHE A 66 -8.33 2.61 -2.41
C PHE A 66 -8.46 3.93 -1.64
N THR A 67 -9.31 4.84 -2.10
CA THR A 67 -9.56 6.11 -1.41
C THR A 67 -10.12 5.87 0.00
N LYS A 68 -11.13 5.01 0.12
CA LYS A 68 -11.83 4.78 1.39
C LYS A 68 -10.99 4.04 2.44
N LEU A 69 -10.21 3.05 2.04
CA LEU A 69 -9.51 2.15 2.97
C LEU A 69 -8.07 2.59 3.22
N ILE A 70 -7.43 3.25 2.25
CA ILE A 70 -6.02 3.62 2.34
C ILE A 70 -5.86 5.13 2.52
N ILE A 71 -6.37 5.93 1.58
CA ILE A 71 -6.13 7.39 1.60
C ILE A 71 -6.80 8.07 2.79
N ASP A 72 -8.08 7.79 3.04
CA ASP A 72 -8.82 8.39 4.16
C ASP A 72 -8.18 8.03 5.51
N GLN A 73 -7.75 6.77 5.68
CA GLN A 73 -7.06 6.33 6.89
C GLN A 73 -5.69 7.00 7.06
N ALA A 74 -4.92 7.14 5.98
CA ALA A 74 -3.62 7.81 6.02
C ALA A 74 -3.75 9.30 6.36
N ILE A 75 -4.74 10.00 5.80
CA ILE A 75 -5.03 11.40 6.14
C ILE A 75 -5.39 11.52 7.62
N ASN A 76 -6.31 10.69 8.12
CA ASN A 76 -6.75 10.75 9.52
C ASN A 76 -5.59 10.47 10.49
N ASN A 77 -4.78 9.44 10.22
CA ASN A 77 -3.61 9.12 11.04
C ASN A 77 -2.59 10.28 11.07
N ARG A 78 -2.39 10.96 9.94
CA ARG A 78 -1.48 12.11 9.87
C ARG A 78 -2.03 13.32 10.62
N ILE A 79 -3.33 13.58 10.54
CA ILE A 79 -4.00 14.62 11.33
C ILE A 79 -3.84 14.32 12.82
N ASP A 80 -4.05 13.07 13.25
CA ASP A 80 -3.90 12.66 14.65
C ASP A 80 -2.45 12.84 15.14
N GLU A 81 -1.47 12.43 14.34
CA GLU A 81 -0.05 12.63 14.64
C GLU A 81 0.30 14.11 14.80
N LEU A 82 -0.08 14.94 13.84
CA LEU A 82 0.19 16.38 13.88
C LEU A 82 -0.54 17.06 15.04
N SER A 83 -1.78 16.66 15.32
CA SER A 83 -2.57 17.18 16.43
C SER A 83 -1.93 16.83 17.78
N PHE A 84 -1.41 15.60 17.89
CA PHE A 84 -0.61 15.18 19.03
C PHE A 84 0.64 16.06 19.16
N LEU A 85 1.44 16.22 18.10
CA LEU A 85 2.63 17.08 18.12
C LEU A 85 2.31 18.54 18.50
N CYS A 86 1.25 19.13 17.95
CA CYS A 86 0.76 20.46 18.34
C CYS A 86 0.47 20.57 19.83
N SER A 87 -0.09 19.52 20.44
CA SER A 87 -0.42 19.51 21.86
C SER A 87 0.81 19.55 22.78
N TYR A 88 1.98 19.08 22.31
CA TYR A 88 3.24 19.16 23.07
C TYR A 88 3.88 20.56 23.00
N LEU A 89 3.58 21.35 21.98
CA LEU A 89 4.13 22.70 21.76
C LEU A 89 3.33 23.79 22.52
N THR A 90 2.69 23.45 23.64
CA THR A 90 1.65 24.27 24.28
C THR A 90 2.15 25.34 25.26
N ASN A 91 3.43 25.36 25.63
CA ASN A 91 3.90 26.13 26.80
C ASN A 91 5.24 26.88 26.65
N THR A 92 5.56 27.36 25.45
CA THR A 92 6.79 28.12 25.23
C THR A 92 6.50 29.48 24.62
N GLU A 93 7.11 30.53 25.17
CA GLU A 93 7.23 31.84 24.51
C GLU A 93 8.30 31.82 23.41
N ASP A 94 8.74 30.62 23.01
CA ASP A 94 9.75 30.42 21.99
C ASP A 94 9.14 30.61 20.60
N ILE A 95 9.71 31.53 19.85
CA ILE A 95 9.27 31.87 18.49
C ILE A 95 9.41 30.65 17.57
N GLU A 96 10.44 29.83 17.75
CA GLU A 96 10.66 28.65 16.90
C GLU A 96 9.56 27.60 17.09
N GLU A 97 9.15 27.36 18.33
CA GLU A 97 8.05 26.43 18.64
C GLU A 97 6.70 26.96 18.15
N LEU A 98 6.46 28.28 18.25
CA LEU A 98 5.27 28.91 17.70
C LEU A 98 5.19 28.80 16.17
N GLU A 99 6.31 29.00 15.47
CA GLU A 99 6.38 28.83 14.02
C GLU A 99 6.15 27.37 13.60
N LEU A 100 6.77 26.43 14.33
CA LEU A 100 6.60 25.00 14.07
C LEU A 100 5.15 24.56 14.27
N ARG A 101 4.52 25.03 15.34
CA ARG A 101 3.10 24.80 15.60
C ARG A 101 2.22 25.37 14.49
N GLY A 102 2.49 26.61 14.04
CA GLY A 102 1.77 27.22 12.93
C GLY A 102 1.86 26.41 11.64
N LYS A 103 3.02 25.79 11.36
CA LYS A 103 3.19 24.86 10.22
C LYS A 103 2.32 23.62 10.36
N TYR A 104 2.33 22.98 11.52
CA TYR A 104 1.51 21.80 11.77
C TYR A 104 0.01 22.09 11.69
N GLU A 105 -0.45 23.21 12.28
CA GLU A 105 -1.85 23.63 12.17
C GLU A 105 -2.25 23.92 10.70
N SER A 106 -1.36 24.52 9.91
CA SER A 106 -1.59 24.71 8.47
C SER A 106 -1.68 23.39 7.71
N GLU A 107 -0.82 22.43 8.00
CA GLU A 107 -0.83 21.10 7.36
C GLU A 107 -2.11 20.33 7.74
N ILE A 108 -2.52 20.37 9.01
CA ILE A 108 -3.79 19.79 9.47
C ILE A 108 -4.97 20.36 8.68
N ASN A 109 -5.06 21.68 8.54
CA ASN A 109 -6.17 22.31 7.82
C ASN A 109 -6.21 21.89 6.34
N MET A 110 -5.05 21.81 5.68
CA MET A 110 -4.96 21.30 4.31
C MET A 110 -5.42 19.84 4.21
N LEU A 111 -5.05 18.99 5.16
CA LEU A 111 -5.46 17.59 5.21
C LEU A 111 -6.96 17.44 5.47
N ILE A 112 -7.56 18.29 6.31
CA ILE A 112 -9.02 18.35 6.52
C ILE A 112 -9.73 18.68 5.22
N ASP A 113 -9.30 19.73 4.50
CA ASP A 113 -9.88 20.10 3.21
C ASP A 113 -9.78 18.95 2.19
N ARG A 114 -8.65 18.23 2.18
CA ARG A 114 -8.43 17.06 1.32
C ARG A 114 -9.36 15.89 1.72
N SER A 115 -9.51 15.62 3.01
CA SER A 115 -10.45 14.60 3.52
C SER A 115 -11.88 14.92 3.09
N MET A 116 -12.33 16.17 3.27
CA MET A 116 -13.66 16.62 2.82
C MET A 116 -13.84 16.47 1.30
N HIS A 117 -12.80 16.74 0.51
CA HIS A 117 -12.82 16.53 -0.93
C HIS A 117 -13.03 15.05 -1.30
N TYR A 118 -12.26 14.14 -0.69
CA TYR A 118 -12.42 12.70 -0.95
C TYR A 118 -13.74 12.15 -0.43
N GLU A 119 -14.21 12.61 0.72
CA GLU A 119 -15.53 12.23 1.25
C GLU A 119 -16.64 12.60 0.27
N LYS A 120 -16.57 13.79 -0.33
CA LYS A 120 -17.49 14.20 -1.38
C LYS A 120 -17.45 13.23 -2.57
N GLN A 121 -16.27 12.92 -3.09
CA GLN A 121 -16.11 11.99 -4.23
C GLN A 121 -16.66 10.59 -3.93
N LEU A 122 -16.46 10.09 -2.71
CA LEU A 122 -16.99 8.80 -2.25
C LEU A 122 -18.52 8.80 -2.19
N ARG A 123 -19.15 9.94 -1.88
CA ARG A 123 -20.62 10.08 -1.79
C ARG A 123 -21.27 10.29 -3.16
N THR A 124 -20.58 10.92 -4.12
CA THR A 124 -21.13 11.30 -5.43
C THR A 124 -20.99 10.23 -6.52
N THR A 125 -20.47 9.04 -6.20
CA THR A 125 -20.14 7.98 -7.19
C THR A 125 -19.11 8.42 -8.24
N ASP A 126 -18.35 9.48 -7.97
CA ASP A 126 -17.29 9.96 -8.88
C ASP A 126 -16.12 8.96 -8.96
N LEU A 127 -15.95 8.14 -7.91
CA LEU A 127 -14.95 7.08 -7.87
C LEU A 127 -15.56 5.75 -8.30
N ASP A 128 -14.92 5.12 -9.28
CA ASP A 128 -15.32 3.81 -9.74
C ASP A 128 -15.08 2.75 -8.65
N SER A 129 -16.13 2.02 -8.32
CA SER A 129 -16.10 0.92 -7.38
C SER A 129 -15.94 -0.44 -8.04
N SER A 130 -16.17 -0.53 -9.36
CA SER A 130 -16.33 -1.79 -10.09
C SER A 130 -15.05 -2.26 -10.76
N ASN A 131 -14.22 -1.35 -11.29
CA ASN A 131 -12.96 -1.75 -11.92
C ASN A 131 -11.80 -1.69 -10.92
N PHE A 132 -11.14 -2.82 -10.82
CA PHE A 132 -9.89 -2.96 -10.09
C PHE A 132 -8.77 -2.16 -10.77
N LYS A 133 -8.00 -1.39 -9.99
CA LYS A 133 -6.91 -0.52 -10.46
C LYS A 133 -5.63 -0.58 -9.61
N TYR A 134 -5.71 -1.03 -8.35
CA TYR A 134 -4.56 -1.06 -7.44
C TYR A 134 -4.49 -2.36 -6.65
N PHE A 135 -3.37 -3.05 -6.72
CA PHE A 135 -3.02 -4.05 -5.72
C PHE A 135 -2.57 -3.35 -4.44
N PHE A 136 -3.18 -3.66 -3.30
CA PHE A 136 -2.58 -3.33 -2.01
C PHE A 136 -1.85 -4.57 -1.48
N VAL A 137 -0.54 -4.47 -1.36
CA VAL A 137 0.34 -5.60 -1.05
C VAL A 137 0.92 -5.42 0.35
N THR A 138 0.54 -6.32 1.26
CA THR A 138 1.12 -6.39 2.60
C THR A 138 2.31 -7.34 2.58
N THR A 139 3.45 -6.89 3.10
CA THR A 139 4.72 -7.62 3.04
C THR A 139 5.48 -7.57 4.36
N ILE A 140 6.38 -8.54 4.54
CA ILE A 140 7.52 -8.45 5.46
C ILE A 140 8.77 -8.32 4.61
N VAL A 141 9.56 -7.28 4.85
CA VAL A 141 10.85 -7.06 4.20
C VAL A 141 11.94 -7.39 5.21
N PHE A 142 12.83 -8.30 4.81
CA PHE A 142 14.01 -8.65 5.59
C PHE A 142 15.20 -7.90 5.01
N THR A 143 15.83 -7.07 5.83
CA THR A 143 17.03 -6.33 5.47
C THR A 143 18.17 -6.70 6.39
N SER A 144 19.40 -6.44 5.95
CA SER A 144 20.55 -6.46 6.85
C SER A 144 21.48 -5.29 6.62
N LYS A 145 22.06 -4.84 7.73
CA LYS A 145 23.07 -3.79 7.83
C LYS A 145 24.13 -4.25 8.82
N ASP A 146 25.40 -4.21 8.44
CA ASP A 146 26.51 -4.60 9.32
C ASP A 146 26.35 -5.97 10.00
N ASN A 147 25.76 -6.94 9.28
CA ASN A 147 25.39 -8.28 9.77
C ASN A 147 24.30 -8.32 10.87
N VAL A 148 23.60 -7.21 11.08
CA VAL A 148 22.36 -7.16 11.87
C VAL A 148 21.19 -7.32 10.92
N SER A 149 20.35 -8.34 11.16
CA SER A 149 19.12 -8.55 10.39
C SER A 149 17.96 -7.81 11.03
N ASN A 150 17.22 -7.08 10.21
CA ASN A 150 15.98 -6.40 10.55
C ASN A 150 14.82 -7.00 9.76
N GLN A 151 13.62 -6.88 10.33
CA GLN A 151 12.37 -7.25 9.68
C GLN A 151 11.37 -6.12 9.87
N GLU A 152 10.75 -5.71 8.78
CA GLU A 152 9.82 -4.58 8.77
C GLU A 152 8.56 -4.93 7.98
N TYR A 153 7.42 -4.45 8.46
CA TYR A 153 6.13 -4.67 7.83
C TYR A 153 5.78 -3.46 6.96
N TYR A 154 5.49 -3.71 5.69
CA TYR A 154 5.16 -2.66 4.73
C TYR A 154 3.87 -2.98 3.99
N GLY A 155 3.09 -1.94 3.71
CA GLY A 155 1.96 -1.97 2.79
C GLY A 155 2.28 -1.13 1.54
N PHE A 156 2.25 -1.75 0.37
CA PHE A 156 2.52 -1.07 -0.91
C PHE A 156 1.26 -1.01 -1.75
N PRO A 157 0.74 0.19 -2.07
CA PRO A 157 -0.24 0.33 -3.13
C PRO A 157 0.48 0.35 -4.49
N ILE A 158 0.17 -0.66 -5.32
CA ILE A 158 0.79 -0.91 -6.61
C ILE A 158 -0.28 -0.82 -7.70
N THR A 159 -0.06 -0.02 -8.74
CA THR A 159 -0.99 0.07 -9.88
C THR A 159 -1.02 -1.24 -10.68
N THR A 160 -2.03 -1.40 -11.55
CA THR A 160 -2.09 -2.53 -12.50
C THR A 160 -0.89 -2.59 -13.45
N ASP A 161 -0.21 -1.47 -13.65
CA ASP A 161 1.01 -1.35 -14.47
C ASP A 161 2.30 -1.61 -13.67
N PHE A 162 2.18 -2.03 -12.41
CA PHE A 162 3.29 -2.34 -11.50
C PHE A 162 4.15 -1.14 -11.13
N GLU A 163 3.50 -0.02 -10.82
CA GLU A 163 4.14 1.16 -10.22
C GLU A 163 3.68 1.31 -8.77
N ILE A 164 4.63 1.47 -7.84
CA ILE A 164 4.30 1.82 -6.45
C ILE A 164 3.93 3.29 -6.41
N ARG A 165 2.79 3.60 -5.79
CA ARG A 165 2.32 4.97 -5.55
C ARG A 165 2.59 5.33 -4.10
N GLU A 166 3.35 6.39 -3.86
CA GLU A 166 3.52 6.81 -2.48
C GLU A 166 2.23 7.43 -1.97
N ILE A 167 1.81 7.06 -0.77
CA ILE A 167 0.60 7.62 -0.16
C ILE A 167 0.74 9.14 -0.04
N ASN A 168 1.94 9.64 0.24
CA ASN A 168 2.23 11.07 0.28
C ASN A 168 2.01 11.76 -1.07
N GLU A 169 2.41 11.16 -2.19
CA GLU A 169 2.13 11.70 -3.54
C GLU A 169 0.64 11.76 -3.88
N VAL A 170 -0.17 10.91 -3.24
CA VAL A 170 -1.62 10.90 -3.47
C VAL A 170 -2.30 11.93 -2.58
N ILE A 171 -1.82 12.12 -1.35
CA ILE A 171 -2.37 13.05 -0.37
C ILE A 171 -1.95 14.50 -0.65
N PHE A 172 -0.70 14.74 -1.07
CA PHE A 172 -0.14 16.08 -1.31
C PHE A 172 -0.06 16.37 -2.80
#